data_AF-A0A968UH21-F1
#
_entry.id   AF-A0A968UH21-F1
#
_cell.length_a   1.000
_cell.length_b   1.000
_cell.length_c   1.000
_cell.angle_alpha   90.00
_cell.angle_beta   90.00
_cell.angle_gamma   90.00
#
_symmetry.space_group_name_H-M   'P 1'
#
loop_
_entity.id
_entity.type
_entity.pdbx_description
1 polymer ?
#
loop_
_entity_poly.entity_id
_entity_poly.type
_entity_poly.pdbx_seq_one_letter_code
_entity_poly.pdbx_strand_id
1 'polypeptide(L)'
;GSLNPGQNNFGGVGSPTGGPEGSSFPTARVGVRAQIQHLKAYGSVEPLRQSTVDPRFQFVKRGVAPLVQQLTGRWNADPEYGRKILAFMRRLYESAALL
;
A
#
# COMPACT_ATOMS: atom_id res chain seq x y z
N GLY A 1 -8.68 10.85 -7.24
CA GLY A 1 -7.64 11.43 -6.38
C GLY A 1 -6.58 12.02 -7.26
N SER A 2 -6.20 13.27 -7.04
CA SER A 2 -5.11 13.91 -7.80
C SER A 2 -3.77 13.33 -7.35
N LEU A 3 -3.39 12.19 -7.92
CA LEU A 3 -2.04 11.67 -7.79
C LEU A 3 -1.14 12.55 -8.63
N ASN A 4 -0.31 13.38 -8.00
CA ASN A 4 0.71 14.12 -8.71
C ASN A 4 1.87 13.14 -9.02
N PRO A 5 2.17 12.84 -10.30
CA PRO A 5 3.23 11.90 -10.66
C PRO A 5 4.60 12.27 -10.07
N GLY A 6 4.85 13.57 -9.84
CA GLY A 6 6.08 14.06 -9.23
C GLY A 6 6.27 13.62 -7.77
N GLN A 7 5.21 13.20 -7.07
CA GLN A 7 5.32 12.72 -5.69
C GLN A 7 5.84 11.28 -5.59
N ASN A 8 5.85 10.52 -6.70
CA ASN A 8 6.19 9.10 -6.70
C ASN A 8 5.37 8.26 -5.68
N ASN A 9 4.18 8.70 -5.28
CA ASN A 9 3.34 8.06 -4.26
C ASN A 9 2.20 7.24 -4.89
N PHE A 10 2.55 6.13 -5.54
CA PHE A 10 1.60 5.28 -6.26
C PHE A 10 0.63 4.51 -5.33
N GLY A 11 1.02 4.34 -4.07
CA GLY A 11 0.20 3.66 -3.05
C GLY A 11 -0.79 4.57 -2.33
N GLY A 12 -0.69 5.89 -2.50
CA GLY A 12 -1.49 6.84 -1.72
C GLY A 12 -1.16 6.81 -0.22
N VAL A 13 0.10 6.58 0.14
CA VAL A 13 0.55 6.59 1.54
C VAL A 13 0.29 7.98 2.11
N GLY A 14 -0.47 8.06 3.20
CA GLY A 14 -0.83 9.32 3.84
C GLY A 14 0.38 10.11 4.34
N SER A 15 0.19 11.39 4.66
CA SER A 15 1.23 12.18 5.31
C SER A 15 1.48 11.69 6.75
N PRO A 16 2.72 11.70 7.28
CA PRO A 16 2.98 11.42 8.69
C PRO A 16 2.31 12.42 9.63
N THR A 17 2.05 13.66 9.18
CA THR A 17 1.34 14.70 9.95
C THR A 17 -0.17 14.67 9.74
N GLY A 18 -0.70 13.77 8.91
CA GLY A 18 -2.13 13.69 8.59
C GLY A 18 -2.63 14.71 7.57
N GLY A 19 -1.73 15.48 6.93
CA GLY A 19 -2.07 16.43 5.87
C GLY A 19 -2.65 15.77 4.59
N PRO A 20 -3.48 16.50 3.83
CA PRO A 20 -4.23 15.98 2.68
C PRO A 20 -3.34 15.65 1.47
N GLU A 21 -2.14 16.23 1.36
CA GLU A 21 -1.20 16.02 0.26
C GLU A 21 -0.57 14.62 0.20
N GLY A 22 -0.68 13.82 1.26
CA GLY A 22 -0.03 12.51 1.34
C GLY A 22 1.50 12.61 1.48
N SER A 23 2.19 11.48 1.43
CA SER A 23 3.66 11.44 1.41
C SER A 23 4.22 11.69 0.00
N SER A 24 5.44 12.22 -0.09
CA SER A 24 6.20 12.38 -1.33
C SER A 24 7.53 11.63 -1.24
N PHE A 25 7.94 10.99 -2.32
CA PHE A 25 9.15 10.18 -2.40
C PHE A 25 10.09 10.69 -3.49
N PRO A 26 11.42 10.64 -3.28
CA PRO A 26 12.40 11.19 -4.22
C PRO A 26 12.48 10.42 -5.53
N THR A 27 12.09 9.14 -5.55
CA THR A 27 12.08 8.32 -6.76
C THR A 27 10.93 7.32 -6.73
N ALA A 28 10.52 6.86 -7.91
CA ALA A 28 9.52 5.80 -8.06
C ALA A 28 9.90 4.53 -7.27
N ARG A 29 11.18 4.15 -7.28
CA ARG A 29 11.70 3.01 -6.53
C ARG A 29 11.46 3.16 -5.02
N VAL A 30 11.70 4.35 -4.47
CA VAL A 30 11.49 4.61 -3.05
C VAL A 30 10.00 4.59 -2.70
N GLY A 31 9.15 5.16 -3.56
CA GLY A 31 7.70 5.14 -3.38
C GLY A 31 7.09 3.75 -3.40
N VAL A 32 7.50 2.91 -4.37
CA VAL A 32 7.08 1.49 -4.42
C VAL A 32 7.54 0.75 -3.17
N ARG A 33 8.77 0.98 -2.70
CA ARG A 33 9.26 0.37 -1.46
C ARG A 33 8.43 0.80 -0.24
N ALA A 34 8.09 2.09 -0.13
CA ALA A 34 7.24 2.58 0.96
C ALA A 34 5.86 1.91 0.95
N GLN A 35 5.24 1.76 -0.23
CA GLN A 35 3.98 1.03 -0.38
C GLN A 35 4.10 -0.43 0.08
N ILE A 36 5.15 -1.14 -0.33
CA ILE A 36 5.39 -2.53 0.09
C ILE A 36 5.62 -2.63 1.60
N GLN A 37 6.35 -1.68 2.19
CA GLN A 37 6.57 -1.65 3.64
C GLN A 37 5.26 -1.45 4.41
N HIS A 38 4.38 -0.56 3.95
CA HIS A 38 3.07 -0.35 4.56
C HIS A 38 2.19 -1.61 4.46
N LEU A 39 2.18 -2.27 3.29
CA LEU A 39 1.50 -3.56 3.12
C LEU A 39 2.08 -4.63 4.04
N LYS A 40 3.41 -4.69 4.19
CA LYS A 40 4.05 -5.61 5.14
C LYS A 40 3.66 -5.30 6.58
N ALA A 41 3.54 -4.02 6.96
CA ALA A 41 3.05 -3.64 8.28
C ALA A 41 1.63 -4.17 8.52
N TYR A 42 0.72 -4.00 7.56
CA TYR A 42 -0.64 -4.56 7.64
C TYR A 42 -0.67 -6.09 7.68
N GLY A 43 0.08 -6.76 6.82
CA GLY A 43 -0.01 -8.20 6.64
C GLY A 43 0.83 -9.05 7.60
N SER A 44 1.85 -8.48 8.26
CA SER A 44 2.83 -9.26 9.01
C SER A 44 3.50 -8.51 10.17
N VAL A 45 3.91 -9.27 11.19
CA VAL A 45 4.74 -8.80 12.31
C VAL A 45 6.24 -9.06 12.10
N GLU A 46 6.62 -9.76 11.03
CA GLU A 46 8.03 -10.01 10.69
C GLU A 46 8.81 -8.72 10.39
N PRO A 47 10.12 -8.66 10.70
CA PRO A 47 10.93 -7.47 10.41
C PRO A 47 10.99 -7.15 8.90
N LEU A 48 11.26 -5.87 8.60
CA LEU A 48 11.59 -5.44 7.24
C LEU A 48 12.95 -6.00 6.82
N ARG A 49 13.09 -6.34 5.54
CA ARG A 49 14.37 -6.79 4.96
C ARG A 49 15.31 -5.64 4.61
N GLN A 50 14.76 -4.44 4.41
CA GLN A 50 15.49 -3.23 4.05
C GLN A 50 15.11 -2.10 5.01
N SER A 51 15.92 -1.04 5.03
CA SER A 51 15.65 0.16 5.83
C SER A 51 14.27 0.75 5.53
N THR A 52 13.61 1.21 6.58
CA THR A 52 12.29 1.84 6.51
C THR A 52 12.35 3.15 5.74
N VAL A 53 11.42 3.34 4.80
CA VAL A 53 11.17 4.58 4.08
C VAL A 53 9.71 4.99 4.06
N ASP A 54 8.79 4.11 4.46
CA ASP A 54 7.42 4.51 4.76
C ASP A 54 7.42 5.37 6.04
N PRO A 55 7.10 6.69 5.94
CA PRO A 55 7.11 7.58 7.09
C PRO A 55 6.00 7.24 8.10
N ARG A 56 5.00 6.45 7.70
CA ARG A 56 3.90 6.02 8.55
C ARG A 56 4.09 4.64 9.17
N PHE A 57 5.16 3.93 8.83
CA PHE A 57 5.36 2.54 9.24
C PHE A 57 5.23 2.34 10.75
N GLN A 58 5.80 3.26 11.54
CA GLN A 58 5.76 3.22 13.01
C GLN A 58 4.36 3.47 13.61
N PHE A 59 3.47 4.13 12.88
CA PHE A 59 2.10 4.43 13.35
C PHE A 59 1.10 3.33 12.99
N VAL A 60 1.51 2.35 12.20
CA VAL A 60 0.66 1.25 11.78
C VAL A 60 0.64 0.15 12.84
N LYS A 61 -0.55 -0.20 13.33
CA LYS A 61 -0.73 -1.43 14.10
C LYS A 61 -0.45 -2.63 13.19
N ARG A 62 0.56 -3.42 13.54
CA ARG A 62 1.09 -4.47 12.66
C ARG A 62 0.24 -5.74 12.68
N GLY A 63 0.14 -6.44 11.54
CA GLY A 63 -0.57 -7.72 11.40
C GLY A 63 -2.10 -7.63 11.42
N VAL A 64 -2.68 -6.44 11.20
CA VAL A 64 -4.14 -6.20 11.28
C VAL A 64 -4.92 -6.58 10.03
N ALA A 65 -4.25 -6.80 8.89
CA ALA A 65 -4.86 -7.22 7.64
C ALA A 65 -3.97 -8.23 6.87
N PRO A 66 -3.88 -9.49 7.34
CA PRO A 66 -3.17 -10.57 6.64
C PRO A 66 -3.76 -10.94 5.26
N LEU A 67 -5.04 -10.66 5.00
CA LEU A 67 -5.75 -11.00 3.76
C LEU A 67 -6.07 -9.74 2.94
N VAL A 68 -6.09 -9.87 1.61
CA VAL A 68 -6.38 -8.75 0.68
C VAL A 68 -7.74 -8.10 0.96
N GLN A 69 -8.76 -8.88 1.29
CA GLN A 69 -10.09 -8.36 1.62
C GLN A 69 -10.08 -7.42 2.83
N GLN A 70 -9.12 -7.58 3.76
CA GLN A 70 -9.03 -6.77 4.97
C GLN A 70 -8.42 -5.39 4.72
N LEU A 71 -7.94 -5.11 3.50
CA LEU A 71 -7.51 -3.77 3.08
C LEU A 71 -8.70 -2.79 2.94
N THR A 72 -9.91 -3.31 2.71
CA THR A 72 -11.15 -2.50 2.73
C THR A 72 -11.29 -1.80 4.08
N GLY A 73 -11.54 -0.48 4.03
CA GLY A 73 -11.68 0.37 5.21
C GLY A 73 -10.39 0.67 5.96
N ARG A 74 -9.26 0.04 5.58
CA ARG A 74 -7.94 0.26 6.22
C ARG A 74 -6.96 0.98 5.31
N TRP A 75 -6.82 0.53 4.07
CA TRP A 75 -6.00 1.21 3.07
C TRP A 75 -6.82 2.25 2.33
N ASN A 76 -8.07 1.92 2.01
CA ASN A 76 -8.98 2.79 1.29
C ASN A 76 -10.40 2.66 1.88
N ALA A 77 -11.14 3.77 1.92
CA ALA A 77 -12.50 3.81 2.43
C ALA A 77 -13.53 3.14 1.51
N ASP A 78 -13.18 2.85 0.25
CA ASP A 78 -14.04 2.14 -0.70
C ASP A 78 -14.42 0.75 -0.13
N PRO A 79 -15.72 0.46 0.08
CA PRO A 79 -16.17 -0.83 0.61
C PRO A 79 -15.78 -2.01 -0.31
N GLU A 80 -15.62 -1.75 -1.60
CA GLU A 80 -15.31 -2.78 -2.60
C GLU A 80 -13.81 -2.92 -2.85
N TYR A 81 -12.96 -2.20 -2.11
CA TYR A 81 -11.54 -2.10 -2.39
C TYR A 81 -10.82 -3.45 -2.48
N GLY A 82 -10.93 -4.28 -1.44
CA GLY A 82 -10.32 -5.61 -1.42
C GLY A 82 -10.86 -6.52 -2.53
N ARG A 83 -12.15 -6.45 -2.84
CA ARG A 83 -12.77 -7.25 -3.92
C ARG A 83 -12.26 -6.82 -5.30
N LYS A 84 -12.12 -5.51 -5.54
CA LYS A 84 -11.55 -4.97 -6.79
C LYS A 84 -10.10 -5.42 -6.98
N ILE A 85 -9.29 -5.44 -5.92
CA ILE A 85 -7.91 -5.95 -5.98
C ILE A 85 -7.91 -7.43 -6.39
N LEU A 86 -8.71 -8.28 -5.72
CA LEU A 86 -8.79 -9.70 -6.05
C LEU A 86 -9.25 -9.94 -7.49
N ALA A 87 -10.25 -9.19 -7.96
CA ALA A 87 -10.72 -9.27 -9.34
C ALA A 87 -9.60 -8.88 -10.34
N PHE A 88 -8.80 -7.87 -10.02
CA PHE A 88 -7.65 -7.48 -10.84
C PHE A 88 -6.53 -8.53 -10.81
N MET A 89 -6.21 -9.08 -9.64
CA MET A 89 -5.24 -10.18 -9.51
C MET A 89 -5.68 -11.39 -10.34
N ARG A 90 -6.95 -11.78 -10.27
CA ARG A 90 -7.48 -12.88 -11.09
C ARG A 90 -7.24 -12.64 -12.59
N ARG A 91 -7.59 -11.45 -13.09
CA ARG A 91 -7.38 -11.08 -14.51
C ARG A 91 -5.90 -11.11 -14.89
N LEU A 92 -5.00 -10.66 -14.02
CA LEU A 92 -3.56 -10.73 -14.26
C LEU A 92 -3.08 -12.18 -14.41
N TYR A 93 -3.51 -13.07 -13.51
CA TYR A 93 -3.10 -14.46 -13.54
C TYR A 93 -3.67 -15.20 -14.76
N GLU A 94 -4.94 -14.95 -15.11
CA GLU A 94 -5.55 -15.47 -16.34
C GLU A 94 -4.78 -15.00 -17.59
N SER A 95 -4.42 -13.71 -17.65
CA SER A 95 -3.65 -13.16 -18.78
C SER A 95 -2.23 -13.72 -18.90
N ALA A 96 -1.68 -14.19 -17.78
CA ALA A 96 -0.34 -14.78 -17.69
C ALA A 96 -0.35 -16.32 -17.82
N ALA A 97 -1.52 -16.94 -18.03
CA ALA A 97 -1.70 -18.40 -18.02
C ALA A 97 -1.20 -19.08 -16.73
N LEU A 98 -1.38 -18.41 -15.58
CA LEU A 98 -1.02 -18.89 -14.24
C LEU A 98 -2.23 -19.41 -13.44
N LEU A 99 -3.41 -19.43 -14.06
CA LEU A 99 -4.68 -19.99 -13.58
C LEU A 99 -5.20 -20.96 -14.63
#